data_AF-A0A4S4FNC2-F1
#
_entry.id   AF-A0A4S4FNC2-F1
#
_cell.length_a   1.000
_cell.length_b   1.000
_cell.length_c   1.000
_cell.angle_alpha   90.00
_cell.angle_beta   90.00
_cell.angle_gamma   90.00
#
_symmetry.space_group_name_H-M   'P 1'
#
loop_
_entity.id
_entity.type
_entity.pdbx_description
1 polymer ?
#
loop_
_entity_poly.entity_id
_entity_poly.type
_entity_poly.pdbx_seq_one_letter_code
_entity_poly.pdbx_strand_id
1 'polypeptide(L)'
;MSRRSDLTRPNRPSSGRARVTRLGAAWPPLIVGVVVALLAGLAALGGVGEAVVRHASDLLWTDGASDQRVVVVAVDDASVAERGEWPWNDGLQASLLRTIASAGPEVVAVDVVPSASDFAVADAIASGPFVVAQDFSAASTFRNRWLQVSGGTAVPPPVRENAAGLGHAVVLADSDGILRSLPAFVETADGEFEPSLSVRAVDALDGAIDPVIVRPSAVQIGAETIPVEQDAALRIHWTADTTIVSAADVLSGAVGDRLTGAVVILGVTAGGVGDRHITPLQPGVTTPGVVVQAQAISTILQHAWVVPYSPWITGLAVLLFGLPVAFAARRLRLRWAVLITVSAIVLVTAVGLALFQILGWLPDFVRIPIGILAAGVASLGIKAIAEQRDRQTAERLFSRYVPRDVALELLREGRAESTGSGERLTVGILFADLRSFTPMAASLDPSDVQRVLDIFYDYVCERVFAHHGTVMQFVGDEVFSVFGAPRILEEPARDAREASADLLRDLPALSARLEEAGLPQIQFGMGLHTGSIVASHVGPPDRRQYSVIGDPINVGSRLCGLARGGQVVASAEAAGSATWLGGTPETAQVKGIERSLSVVRVTAEQLTSLP
;
A
#
# COMPACT_ATOMS: atom_id res chain seq x y z
N MET A 1 49.83 -3.34 -62.69
CA MET A 1 48.43 -2.99 -63.01
C MET A 1 47.53 -3.31 -61.80
N SER A 2 46.98 -2.25 -61.20
CA SER A 2 45.78 -2.20 -60.33
C SER A 2 45.64 -3.17 -59.14
N ARG A 3 46.19 -2.78 -57.97
CA ARG A 3 45.54 -3.03 -56.66
C ARG A 3 44.93 -1.70 -56.20
N ARG A 4 43.60 -1.64 -56.04
CA ARG A 4 42.91 -0.51 -55.40
C ARG A 4 42.87 -0.74 -53.89
N SER A 5 43.48 0.17 -53.15
CA SER A 5 43.34 0.36 -51.71
C SER A 5 42.32 1.47 -51.47
N ASP A 6 41.13 1.11 -50.99
CA ASP A 6 40.15 2.09 -50.47
C ASP A 6 40.46 2.36 -48.99
N LEU A 7 40.84 3.61 -48.71
CA LEU A 7 40.86 4.20 -47.39
C LEU A 7 39.50 4.88 -47.12
N THR A 8 39.13 4.92 -45.84
CA THR A 8 38.13 5.78 -45.18
C THR A 8 36.69 5.25 -45.00
N ARG A 9 36.45 4.62 -43.85
CA ARG A 9 35.21 4.79 -43.08
C ARG A 9 35.58 5.10 -41.62
N PRO A 10 34.95 6.09 -40.97
CA PRO A 10 35.24 6.43 -39.58
C PRO A 10 34.59 5.39 -38.64
N ASN A 11 35.36 4.98 -37.64
CA ASN A 11 34.91 4.15 -36.52
C ASN A 11 33.70 4.81 -35.84
N ARG A 12 32.53 4.15 -35.89
CA ARG A 12 31.42 4.43 -34.97
C ARG A 12 31.79 3.84 -33.60
N PRO A 13 31.69 4.58 -32.49
CA PRO A 13 31.83 3.98 -31.18
C PRO A 13 30.69 2.98 -30.96
N SER A 14 31.07 1.80 -30.48
CA SER A 14 30.18 0.69 -30.15
C SER A 14 29.15 1.11 -29.10
N SER A 15 27.88 1.18 -29.50
CA SER A 15 26.71 1.44 -28.66
C SER A 15 26.34 0.22 -27.79
N GLY A 16 27.31 -0.33 -27.05
CA GLY A 16 27.19 -1.62 -26.37
C GLY A 16 26.85 -1.56 -24.87
N ARG A 17 26.87 -0.39 -24.22
CA ARG A 17 26.76 -0.31 -22.74
C ARG A 17 25.51 0.38 -22.16
N ALA A 18 24.55 0.81 -22.99
CA ALA A 18 23.37 1.54 -22.50
C ALA A 18 22.05 0.74 -22.41
N ARG A 19 22.04 -0.58 -22.72
CA ARG A 19 20.79 -1.38 -22.69
C ARG A 19 20.55 -2.20 -21.41
N VAL A 20 21.56 -2.41 -20.56
CA VAL A 20 21.43 -3.31 -19.39
C VAL A 20 20.68 -2.65 -18.21
N THR A 21 20.46 -1.33 -18.20
CA THR A 21 19.84 -0.64 -17.06
C THR A 21 18.33 -0.38 -17.18
N ARG A 22 17.68 -0.66 -18.32
CA ARG A 22 16.22 -0.44 -18.45
C ARG A 22 15.36 -1.61 -18.00
N LEU A 23 15.89 -2.85 -18.03
CA LEU A 23 15.14 -4.03 -17.58
C LEU A 23 14.96 -4.03 -16.06
N GLY A 24 15.99 -3.68 -15.28
CA GLY A 24 15.91 -3.62 -13.81
C GLY A 24 14.88 -2.61 -13.26
N ALA A 25 14.51 -1.58 -14.02
CA ALA A 25 13.54 -0.57 -13.60
C ALA A 25 12.06 -1.01 -13.75
N ALA A 26 11.79 -2.09 -14.49
CA ALA A 26 10.42 -2.54 -14.80
C ALA A 26 9.87 -3.61 -13.86
N TRP A 27 10.72 -4.36 -13.16
CA TRP A 27 10.31 -5.43 -12.24
C TRP A 27 9.67 -4.96 -10.92
N PRO A 28 10.10 -3.85 -10.29
CA PRO A 28 9.54 -3.44 -9.01
C PRO A 28 8.01 -3.25 -9.00
N PRO A 29 7.37 -2.56 -9.97
CA PRO A 29 5.90 -2.43 -9.98
C PRO A 29 5.18 -3.75 -10.23
N LEU A 30 5.76 -4.62 -11.05
CA LEU A 30 5.19 -5.95 -11.32
C LEU A 30 5.21 -6.81 -10.06
N ILE A 31 6.32 -6.80 -9.32
CA ILE A 31 6.44 -7.50 -8.04
C ILE A 31 5.44 -6.93 -7.03
N VAL A 32 5.32 -5.61 -6.89
CA VAL A 32 4.38 -4.99 -5.95
C VAL A 32 2.93 -5.35 -6.29
N GLY A 33 2.52 -5.19 -7.55
CA GLY A 33 1.17 -5.54 -7.98
C GLY A 33 0.84 -7.01 -7.73
N VAL A 34 1.77 -7.93 -8.06
CA VAL A 34 1.58 -9.37 -7.86
C VAL A 34 1.54 -9.74 -6.37
N VAL A 35 2.44 -9.19 -5.55
CA VAL A 35 2.47 -9.46 -4.10
C VAL A 35 1.19 -8.95 -3.44
N VAL A 36 0.73 -7.74 -3.76
CA VAL A 36 -0.51 -7.19 -3.20
C VAL A 36 -1.72 -8.00 -3.66
N ALA A 37 -1.79 -8.41 -4.92
CA ALA A 37 -2.85 -9.28 -5.41
C ALA A 37 -2.86 -10.65 -4.73
N LEU A 38 -1.69 -11.24 -4.50
CA LEU A 38 -1.55 -12.51 -3.79
C LEU A 38 -1.96 -12.38 -2.32
N LEU A 39 -1.57 -11.30 -1.65
CA LEU A 39 -2.02 -11.00 -0.29
C LEU A 39 -3.53 -10.77 -0.22
N ALA A 40 -4.12 -10.07 -1.19
CA ALA A 40 -5.56 -9.87 -1.25
C ALA A 40 -6.32 -11.20 -1.50
N GLY A 41 -5.82 -12.05 -2.40
CA GLY A 41 -6.37 -13.38 -2.63
C GLY A 41 -6.26 -14.28 -1.40
N LEU A 42 -5.12 -14.29 -0.71
CA LEU A 42 -4.93 -15.02 0.54
C LEU A 42 -5.81 -14.46 1.67
N ALA A 43 -5.98 -13.14 1.77
CA ALA A 43 -6.86 -12.51 2.73
C ALA A 43 -8.33 -12.91 2.50
N ALA A 44 -8.76 -12.96 1.23
CA ALA A 44 -10.09 -13.45 0.86
C ALA A 44 -10.26 -14.95 1.16
N LEU A 45 -9.27 -15.78 0.82
CA LEU A 45 -9.27 -17.21 1.15
C LEU A 45 -9.30 -17.48 2.66
N GLY A 46 -8.62 -16.64 3.44
CA GLY A 46 -8.58 -16.74 4.89
C GLY A 46 -9.76 -16.07 5.62
N GLY A 47 -10.74 -15.53 4.89
CA GLY A 47 -11.90 -14.84 5.49
C GLY A 47 -11.54 -13.55 6.24
N VAL A 48 -10.39 -12.93 5.95
CA VAL A 48 -9.96 -11.70 6.63
C VAL A 48 -10.91 -10.56 6.25
N GLY A 49 -11.56 -9.96 7.25
CA GLY A 49 -12.53 -8.88 7.03
C GLY A 49 -13.87 -9.35 6.46
N GLU A 50 -14.18 -10.65 6.50
CA GLU A 50 -15.44 -11.21 5.99
C GLU A 50 -16.68 -10.53 6.59
N ALA A 51 -16.67 -10.23 7.90
CA ALA A 51 -17.75 -9.50 8.55
C ALA A 51 -18.01 -8.10 7.93
N VAL A 52 -16.94 -7.40 7.56
CA VAL A 52 -17.04 -6.08 6.91
C VAL A 52 -17.55 -6.21 5.47
N VAL A 53 -17.11 -7.25 4.76
CA VAL A 53 -17.60 -7.56 3.40
C VAL A 53 -19.10 -7.84 3.41
N ARG A 54 -19.56 -8.71 4.33
CA ARG A 54 -20.98 -9.03 4.48
C ARG A 54 -21.79 -7.78 4.81
N HIS A 55 -21.37 -7.02 5.83
CA HIS A 55 -22.06 -5.79 6.19
C HIS A 55 -22.12 -4.76 5.04
N ALA A 56 -21.05 -4.64 4.25
CA ALA A 56 -21.06 -3.79 3.06
C ALA A 56 -22.01 -4.30 1.97
N SER A 57 -22.16 -5.63 1.81
CA SER A 57 -23.13 -6.21 0.88
C SER A 57 -24.58 -5.99 1.30
N ASP A 58 -24.84 -5.82 2.60
CA ASP A 58 -26.18 -5.61 3.13
C ASP A 58 -26.83 -4.32 2.62
N LEU A 59 -26.01 -3.34 2.26
CA LEU A 59 -26.44 -2.05 1.71
C LEU A 59 -27.01 -2.15 0.29
N LEU A 60 -26.92 -3.31 -0.37
CA LEU A 60 -27.32 -3.47 -1.77
C LEU A 60 -28.78 -3.93 -1.96
N TRP A 61 -29.47 -4.33 -0.89
CA TRP A 61 -30.72 -5.09 -1.00
C TRP A 61 -32.01 -4.28 -0.78
N THR A 62 -31.99 -2.95 -0.93
CA THR A 62 -33.15 -2.10 -0.56
C THR A 62 -34.08 -1.71 -1.71
N ASP A 63 -33.69 -1.90 -2.98
CA ASP A 63 -34.36 -1.23 -4.12
C ASP A 63 -35.12 -2.19 -5.08
N GLY A 64 -35.25 -3.47 -4.74
CA GLY A 64 -35.93 -4.48 -5.59
C GLY A 64 -37.40 -4.75 -5.22
N ALA A 65 -38.18 -5.25 -6.18
CA ALA A 65 -39.57 -5.70 -5.98
C ALA A 65 -39.66 -7.24 -6.00
N SER A 66 -40.41 -7.82 -5.07
CA SER A 66 -40.68 -9.26 -5.03
C SER A 66 -41.58 -9.70 -6.19
N ASP A 67 -41.58 -11.00 -6.50
CA ASP A 67 -42.48 -11.59 -7.50
C ASP A 67 -43.92 -11.47 -6.97
N GLN A 68 -44.75 -10.75 -7.72
CA GLN A 68 -46.14 -10.48 -7.33
C GLN A 68 -47.01 -11.75 -7.32
N ARG A 69 -46.54 -12.86 -7.90
CA ARG A 69 -47.19 -14.17 -7.80
C ARG A 69 -47.01 -14.81 -6.42
N VAL A 70 -46.01 -14.40 -5.64
CA VAL A 70 -45.75 -14.96 -4.31
C VAL A 70 -46.62 -14.24 -3.28
N VAL A 71 -47.49 -14.98 -2.61
CA VAL A 71 -48.44 -14.43 -1.62
C VAL A 71 -48.30 -15.17 -0.30
N VAL A 72 -48.00 -14.43 0.76
CA VAL A 72 -47.96 -14.97 2.12
C VAL A 72 -49.36 -14.91 2.72
N VAL A 73 -49.93 -16.06 3.05
CA VAL A 73 -51.11 -16.14 3.92
C VAL A 73 -50.61 -16.22 5.36
N ALA A 74 -50.81 -15.13 6.08
CA ALA A 74 -50.26 -14.91 7.41
C ALA A 74 -51.27 -15.22 8.50
N VAL A 75 -50.92 -16.12 9.42
CA VAL A 75 -51.55 -16.15 10.75
C VAL A 75 -50.94 -14.99 11.55
N ASP A 76 -51.57 -13.83 11.42
CA ASP A 76 -51.17 -12.55 12.02
C ASP A 76 -51.89 -12.29 13.36
N ASP A 77 -51.53 -11.19 14.03
CA ASP A 77 -52.14 -10.82 15.32
C ASP A 77 -53.66 -10.62 15.22
N ALA A 78 -54.16 -10.15 14.07
CA ALA A 78 -55.60 -10.00 13.82
C ALA A 78 -56.30 -11.36 13.74
N SER A 79 -55.69 -12.32 13.03
CA SER A 79 -56.18 -13.70 12.94
C SER A 79 -56.21 -14.38 14.30
N VAL A 80 -55.16 -14.19 15.11
CA VAL A 80 -55.09 -14.73 16.47
C VAL A 80 -56.16 -14.08 17.37
N ALA A 81 -56.36 -12.76 17.26
CA ALA A 81 -57.37 -12.05 18.03
C ALA A 81 -58.82 -12.46 17.66
N GLU A 82 -59.09 -12.70 16.38
CA GLU A 82 -60.43 -13.08 15.89
C GLU A 82 -60.75 -14.56 16.09
N ARG A 83 -59.77 -15.45 15.87
CA ARG A 83 -59.98 -16.90 15.78
C ARG A 83 -59.42 -17.72 16.95
N GLY A 84 -58.68 -17.08 17.84
CA GLY A 84 -58.07 -17.70 19.03
C GLY A 84 -56.57 -17.93 18.90
N GLU A 85 -55.95 -18.31 20.01
CA GLU A 85 -54.50 -18.55 20.10
C GLU A 85 -54.03 -19.67 19.17
N TRP A 86 -52.87 -19.45 18.54
CA TRP A 86 -52.18 -20.45 17.72
C TRP A 86 -51.38 -21.42 18.62
N PRO A 87 -51.30 -22.73 18.32
CA PRO A 87 -51.87 -23.43 17.16
C PRO A 87 -53.39 -23.61 17.26
N TRP A 88 -54.08 -23.36 16.14
CA TRP A 88 -55.52 -23.57 16.03
C TRP A 88 -55.88 -25.06 16.03
N ASN A 89 -57.16 -25.36 16.29
CA ASN A 89 -57.64 -26.73 16.14
C ASN A 89 -57.63 -27.21 14.67
N ASP A 90 -57.49 -28.52 14.50
CA ASP A 90 -57.45 -29.26 13.24
C ASP A 90 -58.57 -28.86 12.26
N GLY A 91 -59.80 -28.65 12.76
CA GLY A 91 -60.95 -28.27 11.95
C GLY A 91 -60.80 -26.87 11.33
N LEU A 92 -60.27 -25.92 12.09
CA LEU A 92 -60.02 -24.56 11.61
C LEU A 92 -58.84 -24.52 10.65
N GLN A 93 -57.75 -25.25 10.93
CA GLN A 93 -56.62 -25.39 10.01
C GLN A 93 -57.05 -26.03 8.68
N ALA A 94 -57.80 -27.14 8.73
CA ALA A 94 -58.32 -27.81 7.54
C ALA A 94 -59.30 -26.93 6.75
N SER A 95 -60.09 -26.09 7.41
CA SER A 95 -60.98 -25.12 6.76
C SER A 95 -60.19 -24.03 6.03
N LEU A 96 -59.11 -23.51 6.64
CA LEU A 96 -58.21 -22.56 5.99
C LEU A 96 -57.57 -23.18 4.75
N LEU A 97 -56.99 -24.39 4.88
CA LEU A 97 -56.36 -25.10 3.76
C LEU A 97 -57.34 -25.33 2.60
N ARG A 98 -58.55 -25.84 2.87
CA ARG A 98 -59.59 -26.00 1.83
C ARG A 98 -59.98 -24.68 1.16
N THR A 99 -60.06 -23.60 1.94
CA THR A 99 -60.39 -22.27 1.41
C THR A 99 -59.28 -21.78 0.47
N ILE A 100 -58.01 -21.93 0.87
CA ILE A 100 -56.85 -21.62 0.02
C ILE A 100 -56.89 -22.47 -1.25
N ALA A 101 -57.07 -23.78 -1.15
CA ALA A 101 -57.12 -24.68 -2.32
C ALA A 101 -58.26 -24.29 -3.28
N SER A 102 -59.44 -23.94 -2.76
CA SER A 102 -60.59 -23.55 -3.56
C SER A 102 -60.40 -22.24 -4.33
N ALA A 103 -59.48 -21.37 -3.89
CA ALA A 103 -59.14 -20.13 -4.57
C ALA A 103 -58.26 -20.34 -5.82
N GLY A 104 -57.77 -21.56 -6.04
CA GLY A 104 -57.00 -21.97 -7.21
C GLY A 104 -55.55 -21.46 -7.29
N PRO A 105 -54.72 -21.59 -6.23
CA PRO A 105 -53.29 -21.32 -6.31
C PRO A 105 -52.57 -22.35 -7.18
N GLU A 106 -51.40 -21.99 -7.69
CA GLU A 106 -50.55 -22.90 -8.48
C GLU A 106 -49.86 -23.93 -7.57
N VAL A 107 -49.31 -23.47 -6.43
CA VAL A 107 -48.74 -24.29 -5.35
C VAL A 107 -49.04 -23.62 -4.01
N VAL A 108 -49.17 -24.44 -2.95
CA VAL A 108 -49.28 -23.96 -1.56
C VAL A 108 -48.18 -24.57 -0.71
N ALA A 109 -47.21 -23.77 -0.28
CA ALA A 109 -46.20 -24.17 0.69
C ALA A 109 -46.71 -23.91 2.12
N VAL A 110 -46.72 -24.94 2.96
CA VAL A 110 -47.18 -24.87 4.35
C VAL A 110 -45.96 -24.86 5.26
N ASP A 111 -45.58 -23.67 5.74
CA ASP A 111 -44.47 -23.43 6.67
C ASP A 111 -44.91 -23.62 8.14
N VAL A 112 -45.69 -24.68 8.36
CA VAL A 112 -46.18 -25.13 9.66
C VAL A 112 -46.21 -26.64 9.60
N VAL A 113 -45.54 -27.31 10.54
CA VAL A 113 -45.59 -28.77 10.64
C VAL A 113 -46.92 -29.20 11.27
N PRO A 114 -47.79 -29.96 10.56
CA PRO A 114 -49.06 -30.42 11.11
C PRO A 114 -48.87 -31.42 12.26
N SER A 115 -49.83 -31.45 13.19
CA SER A 115 -49.76 -32.36 14.35
C SER A 115 -50.08 -33.82 13.96
N ALA A 116 -49.63 -34.79 14.75
CA ALA A 116 -49.69 -36.23 14.43
C ALA A 116 -51.10 -36.87 14.36
N SER A 117 -52.16 -36.14 14.66
CA SER A 117 -53.52 -36.67 14.89
C SER A 117 -54.48 -36.50 13.71
N ASP A 118 -54.01 -36.00 12.57
CA ASP A 118 -54.77 -34.98 11.86
C ASP A 118 -55.39 -35.45 10.52
N PHE A 119 -56.43 -36.28 10.59
CA PHE A 119 -57.16 -36.74 9.38
C PHE A 119 -57.82 -35.59 8.61
N ALA A 120 -58.30 -34.55 9.32
CA ALA A 120 -58.98 -33.42 8.69
C ALA A 120 -58.00 -32.53 7.91
N VAL A 121 -56.81 -32.29 8.46
CA VAL A 121 -55.74 -31.57 7.77
C VAL A 121 -55.18 -32.40 6.61
N ALA A 122 -54.97 -33.70 6.79
CA ALA A 122 -54.54 -34.59 5.71
C ALA A 122 -55.53 -34.61 4.52
N ASP A 123 -56.83 -34.65 4.79
CA ASP A 123 -57.88 -34.55 3.77
C ASP A 123 -57.88 -33.19 3.07
N ALA A 124 -57.69 -32.10 3.82
CA ALA A 124 -57.57 -30.77 3.24
C ALA A 124 -56.33 -30.64 2.33
N ILE A 125 -55.21 -31.25 2.71
CA ILE A 125 -53.98 -31.29 1.91
C ILE A 125 -54.20 -32.08 0.61
N ALA A 126 -55.04 -33.12 0.61
CA ALA A 126 -55.38 -33.86 -0.62
C ALA A 126 -56.20 -33.02 -1.62
N SER A 127 -56.76 -31.87 -1.19
CA SER A 127 -57.64 -31.05 -2.03
C SER A 127 -56.90 -30.07 -2.96
N GLY A 128 -55.57 -29.99 -2.89
CA GLY A 128 -54.79 -29.06 -3.70
C GLY A 128 -53.29 -29.38 -3.77
N PRO A 129 -52.50 -28.53 -4.44
CA PRO A 129 -51.06 -28.73 -4.66
C PRO A 129 -50.24 -28.28 -3.43
N PHE A 130 -50.39 -28.99 -2.31
CA PHE A 130 -49.74 -28.63 -1.05
C PHE A 130 -48.35 -29.25 -0.90
N VAL A 131 -47.36 -28.41 -0.65
CA VAL A 131 -46.02 -28.81 -0.19
C VAL A 131 -45.89 -28.52 1.29
N VAL A 132 -45.44 -29.48 2.09
CA VAL A 132 -45.46 -29.39 3.55
C VAL A 132 -44.05 -29.30 4.12
N ALA A 133 -43.85 -28.36 5.06
CA ALA A 133 -42.61 -28.23 5.80
C ALA A 133 -42.33 -29.45 6.69
N GLN A 134 -41.05 -29.82 6.75
CA GLN A 134 -40.51 -30.73 7.74
C GLN A 134 -39.44 -30.02 8.57
N ASP A 135 -39.48 -30.25 9.88
CA ASP A 135 -38.55 -29.65 10.83
C ASP A 135 -37.55 -30.68 11.38
N PHE A 136 -36.34 -30.22 11.70
CA PHE A 136 -35.22 -31.04 12.16
C PHE A 136 -34.64 -30.48 13.46
N SER A 137 -34.46 -31.34 14.46
CA SER A 137 -34.01 -30.92 15.80
C SER A 137 -32.51 -30.61 15.90
N ALA A 138 -31.72 -31.08 14.94
CA ALA A 138 -30.28 -30.87 14.92
C ALA A 138 -29.78 -30.71 13.49
N ALA A 139 -28.91 -29.73 13.29
CA ALA A 139 -28.20 -29.49 12.03
C ALA A 139 -26.71 -29.28 12.31
N SER A 140 -25.84 -29.95 11.55
CA SER A 140 -24.40 -29.82 11.69
C SER A 140 -23.69 -30.05 10.36
N THR A 141 -22.60 -29.32 10.12
CA THR A 141 -21.77 -29.52 8.92
C THR A 141 -20.66 -30.52 9.23
N PHE A 142 -20.62 -31.67 8.54
CA PHE A 142 -19.64 -32.74 8.82
C PHE A 142 -18.93 -33.20 7.54
N ARG A 143 -17.58 -33.24 7.53
CA ARG A 143 -16.62 -33.76 6.50
C ARG A 143 -16.83 -33.41 5.01
N ASN A 144 -18.05 -33.44 4.48
CA ASN A 144 -18.43 -33.24 3.07
C ASN A 144 -18.94 -31.83 2.75
N ARG A 145 -18.82 -30.87 3.69
CA ARG A 145 -19.27 -29.45 3.60
C ARG A 145 -20.79 -29.22 3.51
N TRP A 146 -21.59 -30.25 3.26
CA TRP A 146 -23.05 -30.17 3.28
C TRP A 146 -23.60 -30.12 4.71
N LEU A 147 -24.77 -29.52 4.85
CA LEU A 147 -25.49 -29.50 6.12
C LEU A 147 -26.20 -30.84 6.33
N GLN A 148 -25.80 -31.56 7.38
CA GLN A 148 -26.44 -32.80 7.79
C GLN A 148 -27.46 -32.51 8.88
N VAL A 149 -28.67 -33.07 8.72
CA VAL A 149 -29.77 -32.89 9.67
C VAL A 149 -30.19 -34.22 10.29
N SER A 150 -30.65 -34.17 11.53
CA SER A 150 -31.13 -35.36 12.24
C SER A 150 -32.18 -35.03 13.29
N GLY A 151 -33.00 -36.03 13.61
CA GLY A 151 -34.15 -35.89 14.51
C GLY A 151 -35.22 -34.95 13.95
N GLY A 152 -36.01 -34.34 14.83
CA GLY A 152 -37.10 -33.44 14.46
C GLY A 152 -38.49 -34.09 14.52
N THR A 153 -39.48 -33.30 14.11
CA THR A 153 -40.88 -33.72 14.11
C THR A 153 -41.21 -34.31 12.75
N ALA A 154 -41.37 -35.63 12.70
CA ALA A 154 -41.72 -36.30 11.46
C ALA A 154 -43.13 -35.88 10.99
N VAL A 155 -43.26 -35.52 9.72
CA VAL A 155 -44.56 -35.25 9.11
C VAL A 155 -45.42 -36.51 9.22
N PRO A 156 -46.67 -36.43 9.72
CA PRO A 156 -47.52 -37.60 9.94
C PRO A 156 -47.78 -38.35 8.63
N PRO A 157 -47.85 -39.70 8.62
CA PRO A 157 -48.04 -40.46 7.38
C PRO A 157 -49.23 -40.02 6.52
N PRO A 158 -50.44 -39.74 7.07
CA PRO A 158 -51.57 -39.27 6.25
C PRO A 158 -51.31 -37.93 5.55
N VAL A 159 -50.56 -37.03 6.21
CA VAL A 159 -50.17 -35.73 5.64
C VAL A 159 -49.11 -35.94 4.56
N ARG A 160 -48.11 -36.79 4.83
CA ARG A 160 -47.02 -37.09 3.89
C ARG A 160 -47.52 -37.76 2.61
N GLU A 161 -48.47 -38.67 2.73
CA GLU A 161 -49.03 -39.42 1.59
C GLU A 161 -49.91 -38.55 0.68
N ASN A 162 -50.56 -37.52 1.24
CA ASN A 162 -51.43 -36.61 0.50
C ASN A 162 -50.73 -35.34 0.01
N ALA A 163 -49.59 -34.96 0.60
CA ALA A 163 -48.82 -33.80 0.17
C ALA A 163 -48.21 -34.05 -1.22
N ALA A 164 -48.19 -33.02 -2.06
CA ALA A 164 -47.50 -33.04 -3.36
C ALA A 164 -45.98 -33.24 -3.17
N GLY A 165 -45.41 -32.69 -2.09
CA GLY A 165 -44.01 -32.88 -1.73
C GLY A 165 -43.71 -32.45 -0.30
N LEU A 166 -42.54 -32.82 0.19
CA LEU A 166 -42.00 -32.35 1.47
C LEU A 166 -40.80 -31.43 1.24
N GLY A 167 -40.56 -30.48 2.13
CA GLY A 167 -39.32 -29.71 2.11
C GLY A 167 -38.91 -29.26 3.49
N HIS A 168 -37.62 -29.11 3.75
CA HIS A 168 -37.16 -28.73 5.08
C HIS A 168 -37.35 -27.23 5.36
N ALA A 169 -37.64 -26.88 6.61
CA ALA A 169 -37.73 -25.49 7.08
C ALA A 169 -36.44 -24.98 7.76
N VAL A 170 -35.36 -25.76 7.73
CA VAL A 170 -34.08 -25.40 8.38
C VAL A 170 -33.53 -24.09 7.84
N VAL A 171 -33.20 -23.17 8.76
CA VAL A 171 -32.53 -21.90 8.49
C VAL A 171 -31.27 -21.78 9.36
N LEU A 172 -30.22 -21.16 8.81
CA LEU A 172 -28.97 -20.93 9.52
C LEU A 172 -28.54 -19.49 9.32
N ALA A 173 -28.42 -18.75 10.41
CA ALA A 173 -27.87 -17.40 10.37
C ALA A 173 -26.34 -17.45 10.16
N ASP A 174 -25.81 -16.40 9.53
CA ASP A 174 -24.37 -16.20 9.43
C ASP A 174 -23.74 -16.04 10.82
N SER A 175 -22.41 -16.06 10.89
CA SER A 175 -21.65 -15.88 12.13
C SER A 175 -21.93 -14.57 12.89
N ASP A 176 -22.54 -13.58 12.24
CA ASP A 176 -22.98 -12.32 12.84
C ASP A 176 -24.45 -12.33 13.29
N GLY A 177 -25.14 -13.46 13.16
CA GLY A 177 -26.53 -13.66 13.56
C GLY A 177 -27.57 -13.14 12.55
N ILE A 178 -27.13 -12.66 11.38
CA ILE A 178 -28.02 -12.18 10.32
C ILE A 178 -28.26 -13.32 9.32
N LEU A 179 -29.52 -13.55 8.98
CA LEU A 179 -29.93 -14.56 8.01
C LEU A 179 -29.89 -13.96 6.60
N ARG A 180 -28.92 -14.37 5.78
CA ARG A 180 -28.76 -13.90 4.38
C ARG A 180 -29.06 -14.96 3.34
N SER A 181 -28.96 -16.22 3.73
CA SER A 181 -29.07 -17.39 2.88
C SER A 181 -29.86 -18.49 3.57
N LEU A 182 -30.32 -19.44 2.79
CA LEU A 182 -31.09 -20.60 3.24
C LEU A 182 -30.48 -21.86 2.64
N PRO A 183 -30.25 -22.95 3.40
CA PRO A 183 -29.74 -24.20 2.85
C PRO A 183 -30.67 -24.70 1.73
N ALA A 184 -30.21 -24.74 0.47
CA ALA A 184 -31.08 -25.14 -0.64
C ALA A 184 -31.52 -26.61 -0.51
N PHE A 185 -30.67 -27.43 0.12
CA PHE A 185 -30.96 -28.78 0.56
C PHE A 185 -30.20 -29.11 1.85
N VAL A 186 -30.60 -30.20 2.48
CA VAL A 186 -29.92 -30.85 3.60
C VAL A 186 -29.74 -32.33 3.33
N GLU A 187 -28.70 -32.92 3.93
CA GLU A 187 -28.49 -34.37 3.91
C GLU A 187 -29.09 -34.98 5.18
N THR A 188 -30.03 -35.90 5.04
CA THR A 188 -30.66 -36.61 6.16
C THR A 188 -29.72 -37.69 6.72
N ALA A 189 -30.04 -38.23 7.90
CA ALA A 189 -29.28 -39.33 8.51
C ALA A 189 -29.19 -40.59 7.62
N ASP A 190 -30.17 -40.77 6.73
CA ASP A 190 -30.24 -41.89 5.79
C ASP A 190 -29.45 -41.64 4.49
N GLY A 191 -28.81 -40.48 4.36
CA GLY A 191 -28.01 -40.07 3.20
C GLY A 191 -28.83 -39.55 2.02
N GLU A 192 -30.11 -39.23 2.25
CA GLU A 192 -30.98 -38.62 1.24
C GLU A 192 -30.84 -37.10 1.26
N PHE A 193 -30.92 -36.48 0.07
CA PHE A 193 -30.91 -35.03 -0.07
C PHE A 193 -32.35 -34.50 -0.08
N GLU A 194 -32.70 -33.76 0.97
CA GLU A 194 -34.00 -33.13 1.10
C GLU A 194 -33.87 -31.65 0.71
N PRO A 195 -34.62 -31.14 -0.29
CA PRO A 195 -34.61 -29.73 -0.64
C PRO A 195 -35.35 -28.88 0.40
N SER A 196 -35.05 -27.58 0.44
CA SER A 196 -35.81 -26.64 1.28
C SER A 196 -37.26 -26.54 0.85
N LEU A 197 -38.14 -26.13 1.76
CA LEU A 197 -39.55 -25.84 1.47
C LEU A 197 -39.70 -24.91 0.26
N SER A 198 -38.89 -23.85 0.20
CA SER A 198 -38.90 -22.90 -0.92
C SER A 198 -38.52 -23.55 -2.26
N VAL A 199 -37.48 -24.38 -2.28
CA VAL A 199 -37.04 -25.09 -3.48
C VAL A 199 -38.12 -26.09 -3.93
N ARG A 200 -38.70 -26.85 -2.99
CA ARG A 200 -39.76 -27.81 -3.28
C ARG A 200 -41.04 -27.15 -3.79
N ALA A 201 -41.39 -25.99 -3.26
CA ALA A 201 -42.55 -25.25 -3.71
C ALA A 201 -42.42 -24.79 -5.17
N VAL A 202 -41.20 -24.42 -5.60
CA VAL A 202 -40.92 -24.10 -7.00
C VAL A 202 -40.90 -25.35 -7.87
N ASP A 203 -40.30 -26.43 -7.40
CA ASP A 203 -40.28 -27.74 -8.08
C ASP A 203 -41.72 -28.21 -8.43
N ALA A 204 -42.65 -28.05 -7.49
CA ALA A 204 -44.03 -28.49 -7.64
C ALA A 204 -44.90 -27.67 -8.62
N LEU A 205 -44.40 -26.57 -9.21
CA LEU A 205 -45.22 -25.66 -10.03
C LEU A 205 -45.72 -26.28 -11.33
N ASP A 206 -44.96 -27.20 -11.92
CA ASP A 206 -45.37 -27.93 -13.12
C ASP A 206 -46.21 -29.19 -12.80
N GLY A 207 -46.51 -29.40 -11.51
CA GLY A 207 -47.26 -30.54 -11.00
C GLY A 207 -46.44 -31.83 -10.89
N ALA A 208 -45.12 -31.77 -11.12
CA ALA A 208 -44.20 -32.88 -10.88
C ALA A 208 -43.28 -32.58 -9.70
N ILE A 209 -42.68 -33.62 -9.16
CA ILE A 209 -41.59 -33.52 -8.18
C ILE A 209 -40.38 -34.19 -8.81
N ASP A 210 -39.32 -33.44 -9.01
CA ASP A 210 -38.11 -33.93 -9.66
C ASP A 210 -37.07 -34.41 -8.64
N PRO A 211 -36.19 -35.34 -9.04
CA PRO A 211 -35.06 -35.73 -8.22
C PRO A 211 -34.06 -34.57 -8.08
N VAL A 212 -33.64 -34.29 -6.85
CA VAL A 212 -32.63 -33.26 -6.57
C VAL A 212 -31.25 -33.71 -7.02
N ILE A 213 -30.64 -32.97 -7.94
CA ILE A 213 -29.27 -33.22 -8.40
C ILE A 213 -28.35 -32.16 -7.81
N VAL A 214 -27.53 -32.59 -6.84
CA VAL A 214 -26.53 -31.73 -6.17
C VAL A 214 -25.28 -31.58 -7.02
N ARG A 215 -24.85 -30.34 -7.26
CA ARG A 215 -23.57 -29.98 -7.92
C ARG A 215 -22.72 -29.12 -6.98
N PRO A 216 -21.40 -28.96 -7.24
CA PRO A 216 -20.51 -28.21 -6.34
C PRO A 216 -20.84 -26.72 -6.12
N SER A 217 -21.66 -26.11 -6.99
CA SER A 217 -22.02 -24.68 -6.95
C SER A 217 -23.46 -24.41 -7.40
N ALA A 218 -24.25 -25.47 -7.53
CA ALA A 218 -25.64 -25.37 -7.95
C ALA A 218 -26.42 -26.60 -7.47
N VAL A 219 -27.72 -26.44 -7.33
CA VAL A 219 -28.70 -27.51 -7.15
C VAL A 219 -29.60 -27.49 -8.37
N GLN A 220 -29.86 -28.65 -8.94
CA GLN A 220 -30.77 -28.76 -10.07
C GLN A 220 -32.02 -29.53 -9.66
N ILE A 221 -33.17 -28.95 -9.95
CA ILE A 221 -34.52 -29.53 -9.80
C ILE A 221 -35.23 -29.36 -11.15
N GLY A 222 -35.58 -30.47 -11.79
CA GLY A 222 -36.09 -30.44 -13.16
C GLY A 222 -35.22 -29.66 -14.14
N ALA A 223 -35.83 -28.64 -14.76
CA ALA A 223 -35.17 -27.70 -15.66
C ALA A 223 -34.48 -26.53 -14.92
N GLU A 224 -34.83 -26.28 -13.66
CA GLU A 224 -34.30 -25.17 -12.87
C GLU A 224 -32.92 -25.51 -12.29
N THR A 225 -31.99 -24.55 -12.41
CA THR A 225 -30.63 -24.66 -11.86
C THR A 225 -30.39 -23.51 -10.91
N ILE A 226 -30.44 -23.82 -9.62
CA ILE A 226 -30.33 -22.86 -8.52
C ILE A 226 -28.87 -22.75 -8.10
N PRO A 227 -28.20 -21.61 -8.32
CA PRO A 227 -26.83 -21.41 -7.85
C PRO A 227 -26.79 -21.38 -6.31
N VAL A 228 -25.81 -22.07 -5.73
CA VAL A 228 -25.61 -22.14 -4.28
C VAL A 228 -24.17 -21.87 -3.89
N GLU A 229 -23.99 -21.43 -2.65
CA GLU A 229 -22.70 -21.29 -2.01
C GLU A 229 -22.05 -22.67 -1.74
N GLN A 230 -20.80 -22.67 -1.25
CA GLN A 230 -20.02 -23.90 -1.07
C GLN A 230 -20.59 -24.88 -0.02
N ASP A 231 -21.50 -24.40 0.82
CA ASP A 231 -22.23 -25.11 1.86
C ASP A 231 -23.67 -25.46 1.42
N ALA A 232 -23.96 -25.35 0.12
CA ALA A 232 -25.29 -25.49 -0.48
C ALA A 232 -26.32 -24.42 -0.08
N ALA A 233 -25.91 -23.29 0.50
CA ALA A 233 -26.84 -22.23 0.81
C ALA A 233 -27.23 -21.43 -0.46
N LEU A 234 -28.54 -21.27 -0.68
CA LEU A 234 -29.11 -20.29 -1.61
C LEU A 234 -29.08 -18.91 -0.92
N ARG A 235 -28.35 -17.96 -1.48
CA ARG A 235 -28.39 -16.58 -1.00
C ARG A 235 -29.66 -15.89 -1.51
N ILE A 236 -30.39 -15.29 -0.59
CA ILE A 236 -31.70 -14.67 -0.87
C ILE A 236 -31.48 -13.28 -1.43
N HIS A 237 -32.19 -12.95 -2.52
CA HIS A 237 -32.30 -11.59 -3.01
C HIS A 237 -33.40 -10.86 -2.22
N TRP A 238 -32.98 -10.19 -1.15
CA TRP A 238 -33.88 -9.48 -0.26
C TRP A 238 -34.53 -8.28 -0.95
N THR A 239 -35.86 -8.16 -0.82
CA THR A 239 -36.66 -7.07 -1.37
C THR A 239 -37.58 -6.47 -0.30
N ALA A 240 -37.82 -5.16 -0.37
CA ALA A 240 -38.61 -4.45 0.65
C ALA A 240 -40.12 -4.76 0.57
N ASP A 241 -40.58 -5.31 -0.55
CA ASP A 241 -41.98 -5.63 -0.80
C ASP A 241 -42.24 -7.14 -0.59
N THR A 242 -43.39 -7.48 -0.02
CA THR A 242 -43.89 -8.86 0.08
C THR A 242 -45.40 -8.78 0.23
N THR A 243 -46.13 -9.42 -0.67
CA THR A 243 -47.59 -9.47 -0.60
C THR A 243 -48.02 -10.37 0.54
N ILE A 244 -48.59 -9.79 1.60
CA ILE A 244 -49.11 -10.51 2.78
C ILE A 244 -50.62 -10.31 2.87
N VAL A 245 -51.36 -11.40 3.07
CA VAL A 245 -52.80 -11.40 3.34
C VAL A 245 -53.09 -12.14 4.65
N SER A 246 -54.05 -11.65 5.43
CA SER A 246 -54.41 -12.25 6.72
C SER A 246 -55.14 -13.58 6.52
N ALA A 247 -54.85 -14.59 7.34
CA ALA A 247 -55.57 -15.86 7.33
C ALA A 247 -57.05 -15.70 7.70
N ALA A 248 -57.39 -14.73 8.56
CA ALA A 248 -58.78 -14.35 8.85
C ALA A 248 -59.51 -13.79 7.62
N ASP A 249 -58.83 -12.96 6.82
CA ASP A 249 -59.38 -12.44 5.56
C ASP A 249 -59.60 -13.56 4.54
N VAL A 250 -58.70 -14.54 4.48
CA VAL A 250 -58.87 -15.73 3.62
C VAL A 250 -60.10 -16.53 4.06
N LEU A 251 -60.23 -16.82 5.36
CA LEU A 251 -61.37 -17.58 5.91
C LEU A 251 -62.72 -16.86 5.75
N SER A 252 -62.72 -15.53 5.72
CA SER A 252 -63.92 -14.72 5.50
C SER A 252 -64.23 -14.46 4.02
N GLY A 253 -63.32 -14.85 3.10
CA GLY A 253 -63.45 -14.63 1.66
C GLY A 253 -63.16 -13.18 1.23
N ALA A 254 -62.50 -12.38 2.07
CA ALA A 254 -62.22 -10.96 1.83
C ALA A 254 -61.03 -10.71 0.87
N VAL A 255 -60.27 -11.75 0.50
CA VAL A 255 -59.05 -11.64 -0.32
C VAL A 255 -59.28 -11.60 -1.83
N GLY A 256 -60.51 -11.84 -2.31
CA GLY A 256 -60.84 -11.86 -3.74
C GLY A 256 -59.99 -12.84 -4.56
N ASP A 257 -59.61 -12.44 -5.77
CA ASP A 257 -58.83 -13.29 -6.70
C ASP A 257 -57.31 -13.29 -6.44
N ARG A 258 -56.85 -12.74 -5.30
CA ARG A 258 -55.41 -12.58 -4.99
C ARG A 258 -54.64 -13.89 -4.89
N LEU A 259 -55.32 -15.01 -4.63
CA LEU A 259 -54.71 -16.33 -4.50
C LEU A 259 -54.76 -17.14 -5.81
N THR A 260 -55.50 -16.68 -6.81
CA THR A 260 -55.69 -17.42 -8.06
C THR A 260 -54.43 -17.39 -8.91
N GLY A 261 -53.87 -18.56 -9.22
CA GLY A 261 -52.60 -18.70 -9.95
C GLY A 261 -51.38 -18.17 -9.18
N ALA A 262 -51.51 -17.96 -7.87
CA ALA A 262 -50.43 -17.51 -7.00
C ALA A 262 -49.62 -18.69 -6.46
N VAL A 263 -48.36 -18.43 -6.09
CA VAL A 263 -47.55 -19.31 -5.25
C VAL A 263 -47.77 -18.88 -3.81
N VAL A 264 -48.58 -19.65 -3.09
CA VAL A 264 -49.01 -19.29 -1.74
C VAL A 264 -48.08 -19.91 -0.71
N ILE A 265 -47.67 -19.13 0.29
CA ILE A 265 -46.99 -19.66 1.47
C ILE A 265 -47.85 -19.36 2.70
N LEU A 266 -48.21 -20.40 3.44
CA LEU A 266 -48.96 -20.31 4.68
C LEU A 266 -48.02 -20.44 5.88
N GLY A 267 -48.04 -19.47 6.78
CA GLY A 267 -47.23 -19.52 8.01
C GLY A 267 -47.62 -18.46 9.04
N VAL A 268 -46.93 -18.48 10.18
CA VAL A 268 -47.22 -17.60 11.32
C VAL A 268 -46.41 -16.30 11.24
N THR A 269 -47.08 -15.16 11.45
CA THR A 269 -46.42 -13.83 11.53
C THR A 269 -46.75 -13.06 12.81
N ALA A 270 -47.74 -13.54 13.58
CA ALA A 270 -48.19 -12.97 14.85
C ALA A 270 -47.03 -12.75 15.84
N GLY A 271 -47.15 -11.71 16.66
CA GLY A 271 -46.17 -11.35 17.68
C GLY A 271 -46.10 -12.41 18.78
N GLY A 272 -44.90 -12.92 19.05
CA GLY A 272 -44.65 -13.84 20.18
C GLY A 272 -44.90 -15.33 19.89
N VAL A 273 -45.28 -15.68 18.66
CA VAL A 273 -45.45 -17.08 18.22
C VAL A 273 -44.78 -17.26 16.85
N GLY A 274 -44.18 -18.43 16.61
CA GLY A 274 -43.43 -18.73 15.38
C GLY A 274 -41.96 -18.33 15.45
N ASP A 275 -41.23 -18.65 14.38
CA ASP A 275 -39.81 -18.34 14.22
C ASP A 275 -39.60 -16.94 13.64
N ARG A 276 -38.59 -16.22 14.15
CA ARG A 276 -38.25 -14.87 13.70
C ARG A 276 -36.75 -14.69 13.62
N HIS A 277 -36.30 -14.06 12.54
CA HIS A 277 -34.88 -13.94 12.20
C HIS A 277 -34.50 -12.49 11.95
N ILE A 278 -33.28 -12.11 12.34
CA ILE A 278 -32.73 -10.83 11.92
C ILE A 278 -32.30 -11.01 10.46
N THR A 279 -32.85 -10.19 9.57
CA THR A 279 -32.54 -10.24 8.13
C THR A 279 -31.99 -8.87 7.69
N PRO A 280 -31.37 -8.81 6.50
CA PRO A 280 -30.83 -7.56 5.98
C PRO A 280 -31.88 -6.49 5.60
N LEU A 281 -33.16 -6.86 5.50
CA LEU A 281 -34.24 -5.95 5.08
C LEU A 281 -34.33 -4.70 5.97
N GLN A 282 -34.34 -4.91 7.29
CA GLN A 282 -34.45 -3.84 8.28
C GLN A 282 -33.55 -4.15 9.48
N PRO A 283 -32.42 -3.45 9.62
CA PRO A 283 -31.53 -3.63 10.76
C PRO A 283 -32.26 -3.44 12.09
N GLY A 284 -32.17 -4.43 12.97
CA GLY A 284 -32.77 -4.40 14.31
C GLY A 284 -34.24 -4.81 14.39
N VAL A 285 -34.88 -5.13 13.25
CA VAL A 285 -36.24 -5.68 13.20
C VAL A 285 -36.16 -7.15 12.82
N THR A 286 -36.94 -8.00 13.50
CA THR A 286 -37.00 -9.43 13.17
C THR A 286 -38.09 -9.71 12.14
N THR A 287 -37.75 -10.53 11.15
CA THR A 287 -38.61 -10.96 10.05
C THR A 287 -39.16 -12.36 10.35
N PRO A 288 -40.46 -12.62 10.18
CA PRO A 288 -41.03 -13.96 10.34
C PRO A 288 -40.41 -14.98 9.37
N GLY A 289 -40.22 -16.24 9.81
CA GLY A 289 -39.66 -17.32 8.98
C GLY A 289 -40.38 -17.52 7.65
N VAL A 290 -41.71 -17.45 7.67
CA VAL A 290 -42.57 -17.55 6.47
C VAL A 290 -42.24 -16.48 5.41
N VAL A 291 -41.83 -15.27 5.83
CA VAL A 291 -41.42 -14.20 4.91
C VAL A 291 -40.04 -14.49 4.33
N VAL A 292 -39.16 -15.15 5.08
CA VAL A 292 -37.86 -15.63 4.57
C VAL A 292 -38.06 -16.65 3.46
N GLN A 293 -38.96 -17.62 3.66
CA GLN A 293 -39.31 -18.61 2.63
C GLN A 293 -39.90 -17.91 1.39
N ALA A 294 -40.79 -16.92 1.58
CA ALA A 294 -41.34 -16.14 0.46
C ALA A 294 -40.29 -15.40 -0.36
N GLN A 295 -39.31 -14.79 0.30
CA GLN A 295 -38.20 -14.12 -0.38
C GLN A 295 -37.32 -15.13 -1.13
N ALA A 296 -37.11 -16.33 -0.59
CA ALA A 296 -36.37 -17.39 -1.26
C ALA A 296 -37.12 -17.92 -2.51
N ILE A 297 -38.43 -18.17 -2.43
CA ILE A 297 -39.25 -18.52 -3.61
C ILE A 297 -39.18 -17.40 -4.66
N SER A 298 -39.37 -16.14 -4.25
CA SER A 298 -39.28 -15.00 -5.16
C SER A 298 -37.90 -14.91 -5.84
N THR A 299 -36.82 -15.21 -5.11
CA THR A 299 -35.45 -15.23 -5.67
C THR A 299 -35.32 -16.25 -6.80
N ILE A 300 -35.86 -17.46 -6.60
CA ILE A 300 -35.80 -18.54 -7.58
C ILE A 300 -36.67 -18.20 -8.81
N LEU A 301 -37.91 -17.76 -8.58
CA LEU A 301 -38.86 -17.46 -9.66
C LEU A 301 -38.45 -16.31 -10.57
N GLN A 302 -37.74 -15.32 -10.04
CA GLN A 302 -37.24 -14.17 -10.81
C GLN A 302 -35.87 -14.43 -11.44
N HIS A 303 -35.24 -15.59 -11.17
CA HIS A 303 -33.83 -15.84 -11.45
C HIS A 303 -32.91 -14.73 -10.91
N ALA A 304 -33.28 -14.14 -9.77
CA ALA A 304 -32.61 -13.01 -9.13
C ALA A 304 -31.41 -13.48 -8.29
N TRP A 305 -30.48 -14.19 -8.93
CA TRP A 305 -29.40 -14.88 -8.24
C TRP A 305 -28.45 -13.92 -7.53
N VAL A 306 -27.96 -14.32 -6.35
CA VAL A 306 -26.92 -13.59 -5.63
C VAL A 306 -25.74 -14.52 -5.39
N VAL A 307 -24.70 -14.41 -6.22
CA VAL A 307 -23.54 -15.30 -6.18
C VAL A 307 -22.30 -14.53 -5.75
N PRO A 308 -21.75 -14.77 -4.55
CA PRO A 308 -20.52 -14.09 -4.12
C PRO A 308 -19.32 -14.44 -5.00
N TYR A 309 -18.46 -13.46 -5.26
CA TYR A 309 -17.21 -13.70 -5.97
C TYR A 309 -16.36 -14.77 -5.28
N SER A 310 -15.82 -15.67 -6.09
CA SER A 310 -14.76 -16.55 -5.64
C SER A 310 -13.55 -15.72 -5.16
N PRO A 311 -12.86 -16.12 -4.08
CA PRO A 311 -11.65 -15.43 -3.62
C PRO A 311 -10.58 -15.22 -4.70
N TRP A 312 -10.53 -16.10 -5.70
CA TRP A 312 -9.63 -15.97 -6.85
C TRP A 312 -9.99 -14.79 -7.76
N ILE A 313 -11.28 -14.50 -7.94
CA ILE A 313 -11.76 -13.36 -8.71
C ILE A 313 -11.37 -12.06 -8.00
N THR A 314 -11.46 -12.01 -6.66
CA THR A 314 -10.97 -10.88 -5.86
C THR A 314 -9.48 -10.62 -6.09
N GLY A 315 -8.64 -11.66 -5.99
CA GLY A 315 -7.21 -11.54 -6.27
C GLY A 315 -6.90 -11.10 -7.71
N LEU A 316 -7.62 -11.66 -8.69
CA LEU A 316 -7.47 -11.30 -10.10
C LEU A 316 -7.88 -9.84 -10.37
N ALA A 317 -8.97 -9.36 -9.76
CA ALA A 317 -9.41 -7.98 -9.88
C ALA A 317 -8.37 -7.03 -9.26
N VAL A 318 -7.84 -7.33 -8.07
CA VAL A 318 -6.76 -6.54 -7.46
C VAL A 318 -5.51 -6.53 -8.35
N LEU A 319 -5.17 -7.64 -9.00
CA LEU A 319 -4.05 -7.67 -9.94
C LEU A 319 -4.33 -6.79 -11.16
N LEU A 320 -5.49 -6.94 -11.78
CA LEU A 320 -5.87 -6.26 -13.02
C LEU A 320 -5.90 -4.74 -12.86
N PHE A 321 -6.41 -4.23 -11.73
CA PHE A 321 -6.52 -2.80 -11.45
C PHE A 321 -5.32 -2.25 -10.65
N GLY A 322 -4.75 -3.05 -9.74
CA GLY A 322 -3.62 -2.66 -8.90
C GLY A 322 -2.30 -2.60 -9.66
N LEU A 323 -2.07 -3.44 -10.67
CA LEU A 323 -0.84 -3.41 -11.48
C LEU A 323 -0.69 -2.11 -12.29
N PRO A 324 -1.71 -1.63 -13.05
CA PRO A 324 -1.66 -0.32 -13.69
C PRO A 324 -1.44 0.83 -12.69
N VAL A 325 -2.10 0.78 -11.52
CA VAL A 325 -1.92 1.77 -10.45
C VAL A 325 -0.48 1.77 -9.94
N ALA A 326 0.09 0.60 -9.64
CA ALA A 326 1.47 0.46 -9.20
C ALA A 326 2.46 1.00 -10.24
N PHE A 327 2.21 0.74 -11.52
CA PHE A 327 3.03 1.25 -12.62
C PHE A 327 2.92 2.78 -12.76
N ALA A 328 1.69 3.32 -12.73
CA ALA A 328 1.41 4.74 -12.81
C ALA A 328 2.04 5.51 -11.64
N ALA A 329 1.93 4.99 -10.41
CA ALA A 329 2.52 5.57 -9.21
C ALA A 329 4.04 5.79 -9.30
N ARG A 330 4.74 4.90 -10.01
CA ARG A 330 6.18 5.04 -10.23
C ARG A 330 6.53 6.06 -11.30
N ARG A 331 5.79 6.05 -12.42
CA ARG A 331 6.13 6.83 -13.62
C ARG A 331 5.61 8.26 -13.62
N LEU A 332 4.49 8.51 -12.95
CA LEU A 332 3.78 9.77 -13.02
C LEU A 332 4.04 10.63 -11.78
N ARG A 333 3.63 11.90 -11.87
CA ARG A 333 3.60 12.82 -10.71
C ARG A 333 2.53 12.37 -9.72
N LEU A 334 2.73 12.67 -8.43
CA LEU A 334 1.84 12.25 -7.34
C LEU A 334 0.36 12.51 -7.62
N ARG A 335 0.00 13.72 -8.09
CA ARG A 335 -1.39 14.08 -8.42
C ARG A 335 -2.05 13.12 -9.41
N TRP A 336 -1.31 12.66 -10.42
CA TRP A 336 -1.81 11.76 -11.44
C TRP A 336 -1.89 10.32 -10.94
N ALA A 337 -0.93 9.90 -10.11
CA ALA A 337 -0.97 8.61 -9.45
C ALA A 337 -2.20 8.47 -8.53
N VAL A 338 -2.49 9.51 -7.73
CA VAL A 338 -3.68 9.57 -6.88
C VAL A 338 -4.95 9.55 -7.71
N LEU A 339 -5.03 10.39 -8.76
CA LEU A 339 -6.20 10.43 -9.64
C LEU A 339 -6.48 9.06 -10.28
N ILE A 340 -5.44 8.38 -10.78
CA ILE A 340 -5.58 7.04 -11.38
C ILE A 340 -6.01 6.00 -10.35
N THR A 341 -5.48 6.07 -9.12
CA THR A 341 -5.87 5.15 -8.03
C THR A 341 -7.35 5.31 -7.69
N VAL A 342 -7.80 6.56 -7.48
CA VAL A 342 -9.22 6.85 -7.19
C VAL A 342 -10.10 6.44 -8.38
N SER A 343 -9.70 6.77 -9.60
CA SER A 343 -10.45 6.40 -10.81
C SER A 343 -10.55 4.88 -10.98
N ALA A 344 -9.50 4.12 -10.66
CA ALA A 344 -9.52 2.66 -10.72
C ALA A 344 -10.47 2.07 -9.67
N ILE A 345 -10.49 2.62 -8.45
CA ILE A 345 -11.44 2.21 -7.40
C ILE A 345 -12.89 2.51 -7.83
N VAL A 346 -13.17 3.73 -8.31
CA VAL A 346 -14.50 4.10 -8.79
C VAL A 346 -14.92 3.21 -9.95
N LEU A 347 -14.03 2.96 -10.91
CA LEU A 347 -14.31 2.11 -12.07
C LEU A 347 -14.60 0.66 -11.66
N VAL A 348 -13.78 0.05 -10.80
CA VAL A 348 -14.01 -1.34 -10.39
C VAL A 348 -15.28 -1.49 -9.57
N THR A 349 -15.62 -0.51 -8.73
CA THR A 349 -16.89 -0.48 -7.99
C THR A 349 -18.07 -0.33 -8.95
N ALA A 350 -18.01 0.58 -9.92
CA ALA A 350 -19.08 0.76 -10.90
C ALA A 350 -19.28 -0.49 -11.78
N VAL A 351 -18.19 -1.11 -12.25
CA VAL A 351 -18.25 -2.38 -12.99
C VAL A 351 -18.80 -3.49 -12.13
N GLY A 352 -18.38 -3.58 -10.86
CA GLY A 352 -18.92 -4.55 -9.91
C GLY A 352 -20.42 -4.39 -9.69
N LEU A 353 -20.90 -3.15 -9.47
CA LEU A 353 -22.33 -2.86 -9.34
C LEU A 353 -23.10 -3.24 -10.62
N ALA A 354 -22.56 -2.94 -11.80
CA ALA A 354 -23.20 -3.33 -13.06
C ALA A 354 -23.26 -4.86 -13.23
N LEU A 355 -22.19 -5.58 -12.88
CA LEU A 355 -22.18 -7.05 -12.93
C LEU A 355 -23.14 -7.66 -11.91
N PHE A 356 -23.28 -7.07 -10.73
CA PHE A 356 -24.27 -7.48 -9.75
C PHE A 356 -25.69 -7.33 -10.30
N GLN A 357 -26.02 -6.17 -10.87
CA GLN A 357 -27.35 -5.89 -11.40
C GLN A 357 -27.72 -6.73 -12.64
N ILE A 358 -26.74 -7.09 -13.47
CA ILE A 358 -26.98 -7.83 -14.73
C ILE A 358 -26.88 -9.35 -14.54
N LEU A 359 -25.90 -9.82 -13.77
CA LEU A 359 -25.56 -11.24 -13.66
C LEU A 359 -25.78 -11.81 -12.24
N GLY A 360 -26.15 -10.98 -11.27
CA GLY A 360 -26.31 -11.42 -9.88
C GLY A 360 -25.00 -11.67 -9.14
N TRP A 361 -23.86 -11.29 -9.73
CA TRP A 361 -22.56 -11.57 -9.11
C TRP A 361 -22.21 -10.52 -8.07
N LEU A 362 -22.15 -10.92 -6.80
CA LEU A 362 -21.90 -10.06 -5.66
C LEU A 362 -20.39 -9.77 -5.52
N PRO A 363 -19.93 -8.54 -5.82
CA PRO A 363 -18.52 -8.18 -5.78
C PRO A 363 -18.00 -7.96 -4.36
N ASP A 364 -16.71 -8.23 -4.15
CA ASP A 364 -16.01 -7.87 -2.91
C ASP A 364 -15.68 -6.36 -2.90
N PHE A 365 -16.64 -5.56 -2.48
CA PHE A 365 -16.54 -4.08 -2.42
C PHE A 365 -15.58 -3.55 -1.36
N VAL A 366 -14.98 -4.42 -0.53
CA VAL A 366 -14.07 -4.01 0.54
C VAL A 366 -12.63 -4.35 0.19
N ARG A 367 -12.35 -5.63 -0.09
CA ARG A 367 -10.98 -6.10 -0.30
C ARG A 367 -10.41 -5.62 -1.63
N ILE A 368 -11.24 -5.52 -2.68
CA ILE A 368 -10.75 -5.06 -4.00
C ILE A 368 -10.27 -3.60 -3.93
N PRO A 369 -11.06 -2.62 -3.44
CA PRO A 369 -10.58 -1.24 -3.30
C PRO A 369 -9.37 -1.10 -2.37
N ILE A 370 -9.36 -1.80 -1.23
CA ILE A 370 -8.23 -1.79 -0.29
C ILE A 370 -6.97 -2.34 -0.96
N GLY A 371 -7.07 -3.43 -1.73
CA GLY A 371 -5.96 -4.01 -2.48
C GLY A 371 -5.39 -3.03 -3.52
N ILE A 372 -6.25 -2.36 -4.28
CA ILE A 372 -5.85 -1.34 -5.27
C ILE A 372 -5.14 -0.16 -4.57
N LEU A 373 -5.71 0.33 -3.46
CA LEU A 373 -5.12 1.40 -2.67
C LEU A 373 -3.75 0.99 -2.12
N ALA A 374 -3.64 -0.21 -1.56
CA ALA A 374 -2.39 -0.76 -1.02
C ALA A 374 -1.31 -0.86 -2.10
N ALA A 375 -1.66 -1.28 -3.33
CA ALA A 375 -0.72 -1.30 -4.46
C ALA A 375 -0.18 0.10 -4.79
N GLY A 376 -1.05 1.12 -4.78
CA GLY A 376 -0.67 2.53 -4.97
C GLY A 376 0.25 3.04 -3.87
N VAL A 377 -0.14 2.88 -2.60
CA VAL A 377 0.62 3.32 -1.42
C VAL A 377 1.99 2.63 -1.35
N ALA A 378 2.04 1.31 -1.51
CA ALA A 378 3.29 0.56 -1.51
C ALA A 378 4.24 1.03 -2.63
N SER A 379 3.71 1.28 -3.82
CA SER A 379 4.50 1.75 -4.97
C SER A 379 5.07 3.15 -4.76
N LEU A 380 4.30 4.06 -4.15
CA LEU A 380 4.77 5.39 -3.78
C LEU A 380 5.83 5.32 -2.67
N GLY A 381 5.63 4.48 -1.66
CA GLY A 381 6.61 4.27 -0.58
C GLY A 381 7.96 3.77 -1.12
N ILE A 382 7.94 2.76 -2.01
CA ILE A 382 9.16 2.25 -2.64
C ILE A 382 9.84 3.33 -3.51
N LYS A 383 9.07 4.15 -4.23
CA LYS A 383 9.60 5.26 -5.00
C LYS A 383 10.29 6.28 -4.09
N ALA A 384 9.66 6.69 -2.99
CA ALA A 384 10.22 7.65 -2.05
C ALA A 384 11.53 7.13 -1.42
N ILE A 385 11.58 5.86 -1.01
CA ILE A 385 12.79 5.24 -0.47
C ILE A 385 13.92 5.20 -1.51
N ALA A 386 13.60 4.91 -2.77
CA ALA A 386 14.59 4.91 -3.85
C ALA A 386 15.15 6.32 -4.12
N GLU A 387 14.27 7.33 -4.24
CA GLU A 387 14.66 8.72 -4.44
C GLU A 387 15.51 9.25 -3.27
N GLN A 388 15.18 8.88 -2.04
CA GLN A 388 15.97 9.25 -0.87
C GLN A 388 17.37 8.64 -0.88
N ARG A 389 17.51 7.36 -1.28
CA ARG A 389 18.82 6.72 -1.41
C ARG A 389 19.67 7.39 -2.48
N ASP A 390 19.09 7.65 -3.64
CA ASP A 390 19.79 8.32 -4.75
C ASP A 390 20.29 9.71 -4.32
N ARG A 391 19.46 10.45 -3.56
CA ARG A 391 19.84 11.74 -2.98
C ARG A 391 21.00 11.63 -1.99
N GLN A 392 20.95 10.68 -1.06
CA GLN A 392 22.04 10.47 -0.09
C GLN A 392 23.35 10.09 -0.77
N THR A 393 23.30 9.25 -1.82
CA THR A 393 24.48 8.90 -2.60
C THR A 393 25.04 10.11 -3.34
N ALA A 394 24.17 10.94 -3.94
CA ALA A 394 24.59 12.17 -4.60
C ALA A 394 25.22 13.17 -3.61
N GLU A 395 24.62 13.38 -2.44
CA GLU A 395 25.16 14.26 -1.39
C GLU A 395 26.52 13.78 -0.86
N ARG A 396 26.68 12.47 -0.62
CA ARG A 396 27.96 11.87 -0.20
C ARG A 396 29.06 11.98 -1.24
N LEU A 397 28.71 11.88 -2.53
CA LEU A 397 29.67 12.10 -3.60
C LEU A 397 30.03 13.58 -3.70
N PHE A 398 29.04 14.47 -3.63
CA PHE A 398 29.25 15.91 -3.69
C PHE A 398 30.16 16.41 -2.55
N SER A 399 29.97 15.93 -1.32
CA SER A 399 30.79 16.32 -0.17
C SER A 399 32.26 15.89 -0.25
N ARG A 400 32.62 14.97 -1.15
CA ARG A 400 34.02 14.53 -1.35
C ARG A 400 34.81 15.42 -2.31
N TYR A 401 34.12 16.20 -3.15
CA TYR A 401 34.73 16.96 -4.25
C TYR A 401 34.56 18.47 -4.12
N VAL A 402 33.77 18.94 -3.16
CA VAL A 402 33.55 20.37 -2.88
C VAL A 402 33.95 20.64 -1.43
N PRO A 403 34.78 21.67 -1.15
CA PRO A 403 35.10 22.06 0.23
C PRO A 403 33.82 22.21 1.06
N ARG A 404 33.82 21.67 2.28
CA ARG A 404 32.62 21.55 3.13
C ARG A 404 31.88 22.88 3.29
N ASP A 405 32.61 23.97 3.49
CA ASP A 405 32.02 25.29 3.71
C ASP A 405 31.36 25.85 2.44
N VAL A 406 31.96 25.60 1.26
CA VAL A 406 31.38 25.96 -0.05
C VAL A 406 30.12 25.14 -0.32
N ALA A 407 30.12 23.83 -0.01
CA ALA A 407 28.94 23.00 -0.15
C ALA A 407 27.78 23.45 0.77
N LEU A 408 28.10 23.83 2.01
CA LEU A 408 27.12 24.32 2.98
C LEU A 408 26.55 25.69 2.58
N GLU A 409 27.38 26.59 2.09
CA GLU A 409 26.94 27.88 1.55
C GLU A 409 26.00 27.70 0.34
N LEU A 410 26.40 26.88 -0.65
CA LEU A 410 25.58 26.58 -1.82
C LEU A 410 24.21 25.96 -1.45
N LEU A 411 24.16 25.12 -0.41
CA LEU A 411 22.92 24.53 0.10
C LEU A 411 22.03 25.55 0.85
N ARG A 412 22.63 26.50 1.56
CA ARG A 412 21.91 27.54 2.34
C ARG A 412 21.31 28.63 1.45
N GLU A 413 22.05 29.08 0.45
CA GLU A 413 21.63 30.21 -0.39
C GLU A 413 20.70 29.78 -1.54
N GLY A 414 20.59 28.48 -1.82
CA GLY A 414 19.68 27.93 -2.83
C GLY A 414 19.93 28.45 -4.26
N ARG A 415 21.07 29.12 -4.49
CA ARG A 415 21.40 29.84 -5.72
C ARG A 415 22.88 29.67 -6.05
N ALA A 416 23.19 28.66 -6.87
CA ALA A 416 24.46 28.62 -7.60
C ALA A 416 24.57 29.75 -8.67
N GLU A 417 23.53 30.56 -8.83
CA GLU A 417 23.37 31.53 -9.93
C GLU A 417 23.62 33.00 -9.52
N SER A 418 23.65 33.37 -8.22
CA SER A 418 23.76 34.78 -7.81
C SER A 418 25.19 35.34 -7.69
N THR A 419 26.24 34.52 -7.70
CA THR A 419 27.64 34.94 -7.47
C THR A 419 28.43 35.18 -8.75
N GLY A 420 27.79 35.78 -9.76
CA GLY A 420 28.47 36.21 -10.99
C GLY A 420 29.39 37.43 -10.81
N SER A 421 29.11 38.28 -9.81
CA SER A 421 29.98 39.37 -9.39
C SER A 421 30.71 38.92 -8.13
N GLY A 422 31.98 38.52 -8.26
CA GLY A 422 32.75 38.03 -7.12
C GLY A 422 32.70 38.95 -5.90
N GLU A 423 32.67 38.35 -4.71
CA GLU A 423 32.62 39.06 -3.45
C GLU A 423 34.03 39.46 -3.00
N ARG A 424 34.21 40.71 -2.61
CA ARG A 424 35.50 41.20 -2.14
C ARG A 424 35.61 40.99 -0.63
N LEU A 425 36.43 40.01 -0.25
CA LEU A 425 36.60 39.54 1.12
C LEU A 425 38.04 39.82 1.60
N THR A 426 38.21 40.12 2.88
CA THR A 426 39.53 40.11 3.53
C THR A 426 39.73 38.71 4.12
N VAL A 427 40.82 38.05 3.75
CA VAL A 427 41.07 36.65 4.13
C VAL A 427 42.43 36.47 4.77
N GLY A 428 42.56 35.43 5.59
CA GLY A 428 43.85 34.82 5.93
C GLY A 428 44.22 33.80 4.85
N ILE A 429 45.51 33.71 4.52
CA ILE A 429 46.04 32.88 3.43
C ILE A 429 47.13 32.01 4.00
N LEU A 430 46.97 30.70 3.89
CA LEU A 430 47.97 29.72 4.32
C LEU A 430 48.34 28.81 3.14
N PHE A 431 49.64 28.77 2.86
CA PHE A 431 50.26 27.78 2.00
C PHE A 431 51.13 26.85 2.84
N ALA A 432 51.03 25.54 2.64
CA ALA A 432 51.90 24.55 3.25
C ALA A 432 52.47 23.65 2.15
N ASP A 433 53.79 23.62 2.01
CA ASP A 433 54.48 22.99 0.89
C ASP A 433 55.60 22.06 1.37
N LEU A 434 55.62 20.82 0.88
CA LEU A 434 56.65 19.85 1.26
C LEU A 434 58.04 20.29 0.80
N ARG A 435 59.04 20.04 1.63
CA ARG A 435 60.45 20.31 1.33
C ARG A 435 61.09 19.03 0.82
N SER A 436 61.88 19.18 -0.25
CA SER A 436 62.56 18.07 -0.90
C SER A 436 61.60 16.96 -1.38
N PHE A 437 60.39 17.32 -1.79
CA PHE A 437 59.41 16.37 -2.33
C PHE A 437 59.89 15.72 -3.63
N THR A 438 60.41 16.49 -4.60
CA THR A 438 60.81 15.93 -5.90
C THR A 438 61.89 14.83 -5.77
N PRO A 439 62.97 15.02 -4.98
CA PRO A 439 63.92 13.94 -4.69
C PRO A 439 63.28 12.73 -3.99
N MET A 440 62.38 12.96 -3.03
CA MET A 440 61.69 11.88 -2.31
C MET A 440 60.78 11.07 -3.25
N ALA A 441 59.94 11.74 -4.03
CA ALA A 441 59.01 11.13 -4.97
C ALA A 441 59.73 10.32 -6.06
N ALA A 442 60.95 10.73 -6.45
CA ALA A 442 61.78 9.96 -7.38
C ALA A 442 62.35 8.67 -6.77
N SER A 443 62.37 8.55 -5.43
CA SER A 443 62.95 7.43 -4.69
C SER A 443 61.92 6.43 -4.13
N LEU A 444 60.62 6.75 -4.21
CA LEU A 444 59.52 5.96 -3.67
C LEU A 444 58.66 5.35 -4.78
N ASP A 445 57.93 4.28 -4.47
CA ASP A 445 56.89 3.76 -5.35
C ASP A 445 55.73 4.77 -5.45
N PRO A 446 55.07 4.94 -6.62
CA PRO A 446 53.94 5.86 -6.78
C PRO A 446 52.82 5.68 -5.76
N SER A 447 52.57 4.44 -5.29
CA SER A 447 51.57 4.17 -4.26
C SER A 447 51.97 4.70 -2.88
N ASP A 448 53.26 4.64 -2.53
CA ASP A 448 53.78 5.20 -1.28
C ASP A 448 53.88 6.73 -1.34
N VAL A 449 54.19 7.31 -2.52
CA VAL A 449 54.09 8.77 -2.74
C VAL A 449 52.66 9.24 -2.49
N GLN A 450 51.67 8.52 -3.02
CA GLN A 450 50.26 8.84 -2.79
C GLN A 450 49.90 8.75 -1.30
N ARG A 451 50.35 7.72 -0.58
CA ARG A 451 50.10 7.59 0.86
C ARG A 451 50.73 8.71 1.68
N VAL A 452 51.95 9.13 1.34
CA VAL A 452 52.60 10.29 1.98
C VAL A 452 51.77 11.55 1.77
N LEU A 453 51.31 11.80 0.53
CA LEU A 453 50.45 12.94 0.23
C LEU A 453 49.12 12.88 0.99
N ASP A 454 48.46 11.72 1.02
CA ASP A 454 47.18 11.56 1.72
C ASP A 454 47.33 11.83 3.23
N ILE A 455 48.39 11.31 3.88
CA ILE A 455 48.68 11.57 5.30
C ILE A 455 49.00 13.04 5.54
N PHE A 456 49.80 13.67 4.68
CA PHE A 456 50.14 15.09 4.78
C PHE A 456 48.91 15.98 4.59
N TYR A 457 48.09 15.70 3.57
CA TYR A 457 46.85 16.43 3.31
C TYR A 457 45.88 16.31 4.46
N ASP A 458 45.67 15.11 4.99
CA ASP A 458 44.82 14.87 6.15
C ASP A 458 45.32 15.66 7.37
N TYR A 459 46.63 15.59 7.65
CA TYR A 459 47.26 16.34 8.73
C TYR A 459 47.03 17.86 8.61
N VAL A 460 47.23 18.44 7.41
CA VAL A 460 47.02 19.87 7.18
C VAL A 460 45.54 20.23 7.27
N CYS A 461 44.68 19.46 6.61
CA CYS A 461 43.24 19.68 6.59
C CYS A 461 42.64 19.67 7.99
N GLU A 462 43.02 18.72 8.86
CA GLU A 462 42.55 18.64 10.24
C GLU A 462 42.75 19.97 10.99
N ARG A 463 43.93 20.60 10.87
CA ARG A 463 44.25 21.85 11.58
C ARG A 463 43.61 23.06 10.91
N VAL A 464 43.59 23.09 9.58
CA VAL A 464 42.91 24.16 8.84
C VAL A 464 41.42 24.20 9.21
N PHE A 465 40.75 23.04 9.24
CA PHE A 465 39.33 22.95 9.59
C PHE A 465 39.06 23.24 11.07
N ALA A 466 39.97 22.85 11.98
CA ALA A 466 39.84 23.17 13.41
C ALA A 466 39.78 24.68 13.69
N HIS A 467 40.41 25.47 12.81
CA HIS A 467 40.46 26.93 12.85
C HIS A 467 39.62 27.59 11.75
N HIS A 468 38.51 26.96 11.35
CA HIS A 468 37.55 27.54 10.41
C HIS A 468 38.09 27.89 9.01
N GLY A 469 39.25 27.37 8.64
CA GLY A 469 39.82 27.55 7.31
C GLY A 469 39.17 26.64 6.29
N THR A 470 39.16 27.09 5.04
CA THR A 470 38.68 26.33 3.88
C THR A 470 39.89 25.97 3.01
N VAL A 471 40.12 24.67 2.81
CA VAL A 471 41.12 24.18 1.85
C VAL A 471 40.57 24.38 0.44
N MET A 472 41.26 25.19 -0.36
CA MET A 472 40.81 25.58 -1.69
C MET A 472 41.18 24.54 -2.74
N GLN A 473 42.43 24.06 -2.71
CA GLN A 473 42.96 23.07 -3.64
C GLN A 473 44.26 22.46 -3.14
N PHE A 474 44.53 21.26 -3.62
CA PHE A 474 45.84 20.61 -3.55
C PHE A 474 46.57 20.84 -4.88
N VAL A 475 47.81 21.34 -4.82
CA VAL A 475 48.64 21.61 -6.00
C VAL A 475 49.95 20.85 -5.86
N GLY A 476 50.00 19.61 -6.38
CA GLY A 476 51.20 18.78 -6.32
C GLY A 476 51.46 18.25 -4.91
N ASP A 477 52.31 18.95 -4.16
CA ASP A 477 52.71 18.73 -2.76
C ASP A 477 52.40 19.93 -1.86
N GLU A 478 51.68 20.93 -2.40
CA GLU A 478 51.25 22.13 -1.71
C GLU A 478 49.76 22.08 -1.35
N VAL A 479 49.43 22.50 -0.12
CA VAL A 479 48.06 22.74 0.34
C VAL A 479 47.81 24.24 0.38
N PHE A 480 46.82 24.71 -0.39
CA PHE A 480 46.38 26.10 -0.37
C PHE A 480 45.06 26.23 0.39
N SER A 481 45.06 27.04 1.46
CA SER A 481 43.90 27.29 2.31
C SER A 481 43.64 28.78 2.49
N VAL A 482 42.36 29.13 2.65
CA VAL A 482 41.92 30.48 2.98
C VAL A 482 41.04 30.48 4.22
N PHE A 483 41.13 31.53 5.00
CA PHE A 483 40.33 31.77 6.20
C PHE A 483 39.51 33.02 5.94
N GLY A 484 38.21 33.01 6.21
CA GLY A 484 37.34 34.15 5.90
C GLY A 484 36.64 34.09 4.53
N ALA A 485 36.75 32.97 3.80
CA ALA A 485 36.03 32.72 2.56
C ALA A 485 35.75 31.21 2.39
N PRO A 486 34.52 30.79 2.02
CA PRO A 486 33.33 31.61 1.84
C PRO A 486 32.71 32.13 3.14
N ARG A 487 33.00 31.47 4.26
CA ARG A 487 32.53 31.91 5.56
C ARG A 487 33.27 33.19 5.98
N ILE A 488 32.55 34.29 6.15
CA ILE A 488 33.09 35.52 6.71
C ILE A 488 33.48 35.28 8.18
N LEU A 489 34.72 35.63 8.53
CA LEU A 489 35.27 35.56 9.88
C LEU A 489 35.62 36.96 10.37
N GLU A 490 35.53 37.20 11.68
CA GLU A 490 35.85 38.50 12.28
C GLU A 490 37.36 38.79 12.24
N GLU A 491 38.20 37.77 12.51
CA GLU A 491 39.65 37.87 12.49
C GLU A 491 40.31 36.79 11.61
N PRO A 492 40.15 36.81 10.27
CA PRO A 492 40.65 35.76 9.38
C PRO A 492 42.17 35.50 9.47
N ALA A 493 42.94 36.55 9.74
CA ALA A 493 44.39 36.44 9.92
C ALA A 493 44.76 35.72 11.23
N ARG A 494 43.95 35.85 12.28
CA ARG A 494 44.16 35.19 13.57
C ARG A 494 43.95 33.68 13.44
N ASP A 495 42.84 33.27 12.84
CA ASP A 495 42.53 31.85 12.63
C ASP A 495 43.61 31.17 11.76
N ALA A 496 44.08 31.84 10.71
CA ALA A 496 45.18 31.36 9.88
C ALA A 496 46.51 31.23 10.66
N ARG A 497 46.78 32.16 11.60
CA ARG A 497 47.92 32.08 12.50
C ARG A 497 47.81 30.92 13.48
N GLU A 498 46.66 30.74 14.11
CA GLU A 498 46.41 29.67 15.09
C GLU A 498 46.52 28.29 14.41
N ALA A 499 45.97 28.13 13.21
CA ALA A 499 46.15 26.93 12.39
C ALA A 499 47.63 26.64 12.09
N SER A 500 48.41 27.66 11.72
CA SER A 500 49.84 27.53 11.42
C SER A 500 50.65 27.16 12.67
N ALA A 501 50.27 27.68 13.83
CA ALA A 501 50.91 27.37 15.10
C ALA A 501 50.65 25.90 15.50
N ASP A 502 49.42 25.42 15.36
CA ASP A 502 49.07 24.03 15.62
C ASP A 502 49.77 23.07 14.65
N LEU A 503 49.88 23.45 13.36
CA LEU A 503 50.64 22.69 12.37
C LEU A 503 52.13 22.55 12.70
N LEU A 504 52.72 23.53 13.40
CA LEU A 504 54.10 23.43 13.89
C LEU A 504 54.18 22.65 15.20
N ARG A 505 53.26 22.88 16.15
CA ARG A 505 53.25 22.22 17.46
C ARG A 505 53.04 20.71 17.35
N ASP A 506 52.19 20.30 16.42
CA ASP A 506 51.82 18.89 16.22
C ASP A 506 52.72 18.16 15.22
N LEU A 507 53.83 18.76 14.77
CA LEU A 507 54.79 18.10 13.88
C LEU A 507 55.20 16.68 14.35
N PRO A 508 55.45 16.42 15.65
CA PRO A 508 55.76 15.07 16.12
C PRO A 508 54.65 14.04 15.84
N ALA A 509 53.38 14.46 15.81
CA ALA A 509 52.26 13.58 15.50
C ALA A 509 52.24 13.17 14.02
N LEU A 510 52.57 14.09 13.11
CA LEU A 510 52.76 13.77 11.69
C LEU A 510 53.90 12.78 11.51
N SER A 511 55.03 13.02 12.19
CA SER A 511 56.19 12.12 12.17
C SER A 511 55.84 10.70 12.64
N ALA A 512 55.07 10.59 13.73
CA ALA A 512 54.61 9.29 14.25
C ALA A 512 53.68 8.57 13.27
N ARG A 513 52.72 9.28 12.64
CA ARG A 513 51.82 8.69 11.63
C ARG A 513 52.58 8.14 10.41
N LEU A 514 53.62 8.84 9.97
CA LEU A 514 54.47 8.39 8.86
C LEU A 514 55.33 7.18 9.25
N GLU A 515 55.89 7.18 10.46
CA GLU A 515 56.70 6.07 10.98
C GLU A 515 55.87 4.80 11.14
N GLU A 516 54.67 4.90 11.71
CA GLU A 516 53.72 3.77 11.84
C GLU A 516 53.32 3.21 10.46
N ALA A 517 53.22 4.07 9.46
CA ALA A 517 52.93 3.69 8.08
C ALA A 517 54.13 3.11 7.31
N GLY A 518 55.34 3.13 7.90
CA GLY A 518 56.60 2.71 7.28
C GLY A 518 57.13 3.66 6.21
N LEU A 519 56.73 4.94 6.27
CA LEU A 519 57.01 5.97 5.26
C LEU A 519 58.13 6.92 5.71
N PRO A 520 58.85 7.58 4.79
CA PRO A 520 59.92 8.50 5.16
C PRO A 520 59.38 9.74 5.88
N GLN A 521 60.21 10.29 6.76
CA GLN A 521 59.91 11.55 7.43
C GLN A 521 59.89 12.71 6.43
N ILE A 522 58.92 13.60 6.60
CA ILE A 522 58.75 14.76 5.73
C ILE A 522 58.92 16.05 6.51
N GLN A 523 59.36 17.10 5.82
CA GLN A 523 59.35 18.46 6.33
C GLN A 523 58.55 19.33 5.36
N PHE A 524 57.89 20.35 5.87
CA PHE A 524 57.19 21.33 5.04
C PHE A 524 57.47 22.73 5.57
N GLY A 525 57.39 23.71 4.68
CA GLY A 525 57.42 25.11 5.06
C GLY A 525 56.04 25.73 4.85
N MET A 526 55.76 26.80 5.58
CA MET A 526 54.48 27.49 5.51
C MET A 526 54.63 28.97 5.20
N GLY A 527 53.75 29.48 4.35
CA GLY A 527 53.62 30.90 4.04
C GLY A 527 52.29 31.43 4.54
N LEU A 528 52.34 32.49 5.34
CA LEU A 528 51.15 33.11 5.93
C LEU A 528 51.03 34.57 5.48
N HIS A 529 49.88 34.93 4.91
CA HIS A 529 49.57 36.31 4.52
C HIS A 529 48.11 36.66 4.83
N THR A 530 47.78 37.94 4.76
CA THR A 530 46.40 38.42 4.83
C THR A 530 46.20 39.56 3.85
N GLY A 531 45.03 39.62 3.23
CA GLY A 531 44.72 40.69 2.28
C GLY A 531 43.33 40.55 1.68
N SER A 532 42.97 41.55 0.88
CA SER A 532 41.68 41.57 0.18
C SER A 532 41.78 40.79 -1.14
N ILE A 533 40.88 39.82 -1.30
CA ILE A 533 40.71 38.97 -2.49
C ILE A 533 39.31 39.14 -3.08
N VAL A 534 39.08 38.56 -4.26
CA VAL A 534 37.76 38.39 -4.85
C VAL A 534 37.44 36.89 -4.88
N ALA A 535 36.40 36.47 -4.16
CA ALA A 535 35.85 35.13 -4.20
C ALA A 535 34.76 35.04 -5.28
N SER A 536 34.86 34.08 -6.20
CA SER A 536 33.87 33.93 -7.28
C SER A 536 33.80 32.49 -7.80
N HIS A 537 32.68 32.13 -8.43
CA HIS A 537 32.61 30.91 -9.21
C HIS A 537 33.13 31.17 -10.62
N VAL A 538 34.26 30.53 -10.97
CA VAL A 538 34.93 30.68 -12.26
C VAL A 538 34.69 29.43 -13.11
N GLY A 539 34.57 29.59 -14.43
CA GLY A 539 34.43 28.50 -15.39
C GLY A 539 33.05 28.44 -16.07
N PRO A 540 32.89 27.55 -17.07
CA PRO A 540 31.63 27.38 -17.79
C PRO A 540 30.54 26.79 -16.86
N PRO A 541 29.24 26.93 -17.19
CA PRO A 541 28.12 26.50 -16.33
C PRO A 541 28.21 25.05 -15.85
N ASP A 542 28.64 24.13 -16.71
CA ASP A 542 28.75 22.70 -16.41
C ASP A 542 30.03 22.33 -15.63
N ARG A 543 30.95 23.29 -15.42
CA ARG A 543 32.20 23.14 -14.66
C ARG A 543 32.56 24.42 -13.92
N ARG A 544 31.70 24.86 -13.01
CA ARG A 544 32.01 25.98 -12.10
C ARG A 544 32.89 25.50 -10.95
N GLN A 545 33.95 26.25 -10.66
CA GLN A 545 34.81 26.06 -9.50
C GLN A 545 34.77 27.32 -8.64
N TYR A 546 34.56 27.17 -7.33
CA TYR A 546 34.76 28.27 -6.39
C TYR A 546 36.26 28.60 -6.32
N SER A 547 36.62 29.85 -6.63
CA SER A 547 38.00 30.30 -6.73
C SER A 547 38.15 31.66 -6.07
N VAL A 548 39.34 31.89 -5.53
CA VAL A 548 39.75 33.16 -4.94
C VAL A 548 40.83 33.78 -5.82
N ILE A 549 40.70 35.07 -6.12
CA ILE A 549 41.59 35.79 -7.04
C ILE A 549 42.09 37.05 -6.34
N GLY A 550 43.41 37.27 -6.34
CA GLY A 550 44.01 38.49 -5.82
C GLY A 550 45.53 38.40 -5.66
N ASP A 551 46.19 39.55 -5.66
CA ASP A 551 47.62 39.67 -5.41
C ASP A 551 48.08 39.04 -4.07
N PRO A 552 47.31 39.12 -2.96
CA PRO A 552 47.69 38.49 -1.69
C PRO A 552 47.96 36.97 -1.79
N ILE A 553 47.32 36.26 -2.72
CA ILE A 553 47.55 34.82 -2.92
C ILE A 553 48.98 34.57 -3.41
N ASN A 554 49.44 35.39 -4.36
CA ASN A 554 50.81 35.32 -4.87
C ASN A 554 51.83 35.62 -3.77
N VAL A 555 51.55 36.62 -2.93
CA VAL A 555 52.41 36.96 -1.77
C VAL A 555 52.51 35.76 -0.82
N GLY A 556 51.39 35.12 -0.46
CA GLY A 556 51.37 33.94 0.41
C GLY A 556 52.22 32.78 -0.12
N SER A 557 52.06 32.42 -1.40
CA SER A 557 52.85 31.34 -2.03
C SER A 557 54.35 31.68 -2.05
N ARG A 558 54.70 32.96 -2.28
CA ARG A 558 56.10 33.40 -2.24
C ARG A 558 56.71 33.36 -0.84
N LEU A 559 55.95 33.75 0.19
CA LEU A 559 56.37 33.62 1.58
C LEU A 559 56.60 32.15 1.95
N CYS A 560 55.74 31.25 1.47
CA CYS A 560 55.93 29.80 1.63
C CYS A 560 57.28 29.36 1.03
N GLY A 561 57.60 29.80 -0.18
CA GLY A 561 58.88 29.50 -0.83
C GLY A 561 60.12 30.02 -0.08
N LEU A 562 59.98 30.98 0.83
CA LEU A 562 61.06 31.43 1.72
C LEU A 562 61.22 30.58 2.98
N ALA A 563 60.22 29.77 3.33
CA ALA A 563 60.17 29.00 4.56
C ALA A 563 61.01 27.72 4.48
N ARG A 564 61.84 27.47 5.50
CA ARG A 564 62.53 26.18 5.66
C ARG A 564 61.57 25.11 6.19
N GLY A 565 62.02 23.86 6.21
CA GLY A 565 61.27 22.77 6.84
C GLY A 565 61.04 23.05 8.33
N GLY A 566 59.78 22.92 8.79
CA GLY A 566 59.40 23.21 10.17
C GLY A 566 59.36 24.71 10.51
N GLN A 567 59.21 25.57 9.49
CA GLN A 567 59.16 27.02 9.64
C GLN A 567 57.91 27.61 9.00
N VAL A 568 57.36 28.65 9.65
CA VAL A 568 56.35 29.55 9.07
C VAL A 568 57.02 30.89 8.76
N VAL A 569 56.74 31.45 7.59
CA VAL A 569 57.09 32.82 7.21
C VAL A 569 55.79 33.60 7.03
N ALA A 570 55.54 34.54 7.94
CA ALA A 570 54.35 35.37 7.93
C ALA A 570 54.68 36.80 7.49
N SER A 571 53.82 37.44 6.70
CA SER A 571 53.87 38.90 6.52
C SER A 571 53.57 39.61 7.85
N ALA A 572 54.12 40.80 8.08
CA ALA A 572 53.85 41.59 9.28
C ALA A 572 52.35 41.80 9.55
N GLU A 573 51.56 42.02 8.49
CA GLU A 573 50.11 42.21 8.57
C GLU A 573 49.39 40.95 9.09
N ALA A 574 49.82 39.77 8.62
CA ALA A 574 49.27 38.50 9.08
C ALA A 574 49.75 38.14 10.48
N ALA A 575 51.00 38.48 10.83
CA ALA A 575 51.58 38.25 12.15
C ALA A 575 50.88 39.07 13.24
N GLY A 576 50.41 40.28 12.93
CA GLY A 576 49.78 41.18 13.90
C GLY A 576 50.82 41.86 14.79
N SER A 577 50.73 41.72 16.11
CA SER A 577 51.78 42.22 17.01
C SER A 577 53.05 41.36 16.88
N ALA A 578 54.22 42.01 16.84
CA ALA A 578 55.54 41.39 16.66
C ALA A 578 55.91 40.30 17.69
N THR A 579 55.10 40.14 18.73
CA THR A 579 55.22 39.15 19.81
C THR A 579 54.60 37.79 19.51
N TRP A 580 53.84 37.59 18.42
CA TRP A 580 52.95 36.43 18.31
C TRP A 580 53.66 35.07 18.41
N LEU A 581 54.95 34.90 18.13
CA LEU A 581 55.69 33.63 18.39
C LEU A 581 57.19 33.81 18.75
N GLY A 582 57.57 34.96 19.31
CA GLY A 582 58.99 35.25 19.59
C GLY A 582 59.89 35.36 18.34
N GLY A 583 59.28 35.44 17.15
CA GLY A 583 59.98 35.61 15.88
C GLY A 583 60.53 37.02 15.69
N THR A 584 61.71 37.12 15.07
CA THR A 584 62.32 38.42 14.77
C THR A 584 61.78 38.98 13.46
N PRO A 585 61.26 40.24 13.43
CA PRO A 585 60.90 40.87 12.18
C PRO A 585 62.15 41.12 11.33
N GLU A 586 62.11 40.70 10.07
CA GLU A 586 63.16 40.94 9.09
C GLU A 586 62.58 41.54 7.81
N THR A 587 63.45 42.13 7.00
CA THR A 587 63.08 42.62 5.67
C THR A 587 63.51 41.60 4.64
N ALA A 588 62.56 41.02 3.91
CA ALA A 588 62.81 40.05 2.85
C ALA A 588 62.54 40.65 1.47
N GLN A 589 63.49 40.46 0.55
CA GLN A 589 63.25 40.70 -0.87
C GLN A 589 62.53 39.49 -1.47
N VAL A 590 61.30 39.71 -1.92
CA VAL A 590 60.48 38.67 -2.53
C VAL A 590 60.52 38.84 -4.04
N LYS A 591 60.88 37.76 -4.74
CA LYS A 591 60.99 37.77 -6.21
C LYS A 591 59.64 38.14 -6.85
N GLY A 592 59.63 39.24 -7.60
CA GLY A 592 58.44 39.74 -8.30
C GLY A 592 57.59 40.76 -7.52
N ILE A 593 58.03 41.17 -6.32
CA ILE A 593 57.42 42.24 -5.55
C ILE A 593 58.42 43.41 -5.51
N GLU A 594 58.04 44.57 -6.04
CA GLU A 594 58.93 45.74 -6.15
C GLU A 594 59.35 46.33 -4.79
N ARG A 595 58.54 46.11 -3.75
CA ARG A 595 58.80 46.56 -2.38
C ARG A 595 59.32 45.41 -1.51
N SER A 596 60.31 45.70 -0.65
CA SER A 596 60.72 44.73 0.37
C SER A 596 59.59 44.57 1.40
N LEU A 597 59.31 43.32 1.78
CA LEU A 597 58.24 43.00 2.73
C LEU A 597 58.83 42.80 4.12
N SER A 598 58.15 43.31 5.14
CA SER A 598 58.43 42.95 6.53
C SER A 598 57.81 41.60 6.81
N VAL A 599 58.64 40.63 7.19
CA VAL A 599 58.22 39.25 7.45
C VAL A 599 58.68 38.82 8.84
N VAL A 600 57.94 37.90 9.44
CA VAL A 600 58.25 37.27 10.72
C VAL A 600 58.44 35.78 10.48
N ARG A 601 59.59 35.27 10.89
CA ARG A 601 59.91 33.84 10.82
C ARG A 601 59.69 33.18 12.18
N VAL A 602 59.09 32.00 12.15
CA VAL A 602 58.81 31.23 13.35
C VAL A 602 59.13 29.76 13.12
N THR A 603 59.84 29.14 14.07
CA THR A 603 60.08 27.69 14.11
C THR A 603 59.33 27.03 15.26
N ALA A 604 59.17 25.70 15.20
CA ALA A 604 58.54 24.91 16.26
C ALA A 604 59.23 25.08 17.65
N GLU A 605 60.56 25.30 17.68
CA GLU A 605 61.33 25.51 18.91
C GLU A 605 61.00 26.85 19.61
N GLN A 606 60.67 27.88 18.82
CA GLN A 606 60.27 29.20 19.34
C GLN A 606 58.84 29.20 19.87
N LEU A 607 58.00 28.27 19.39
CA LEU A 607 56.61 28.07 19.79
C LEU A 607 56.46 27.35 21.13
N THR A 608 57.33 26.38 21.43
CA THR A 608 57.30 25.59 22.67
C THR A 608 57.97 26.28 23.86
N SER A 609 58.68 27.37 23.63
CA SER A 609 59.38 28.17 24.66
C SER A 609 58.57 29.37 25.18
N LEU A 610 57.35 29.56 24.68
CA LEU A 610 56.38 30.52 25.20
C LEU A 610 55.47 29.82 26.24
N PRO A 611 55.27 30.41 27.44
CA PRO A 611 54.49 29.80 28.51
C PRO A 611 52.99 29.65 28.20
#